data_AF-A0AAJ1ZQ05-F1
#
_entry.id   AF-A0AAJ1ZQ05-F1
#
_cell.length_a   1.000
_cell.length_b   1.000
_cell.length_c   1.000
_cell.angle_alpha   90.00
_cell.angle_beta   90.00
_cell.angle_gamma   90.00
#
_symmetry.space_group_name_H-M   'P 1'
#
loop_
_entity.id
_entity.type
_entity.pdbx_description
1 polymer ?
#
loop_
_entity_poly.entity_id
_entity_poly.type
_entity_poly.pdbx_seq_one_letter_code
_entity_poly.pdbx_strand_id
1 'polypeptide(L)'
;MKIASGRHSILTRRQTMHNRVHIDEKTPKVYRHAACAAEPAIAHLERVIRHYVKSGRHDTPAPFTAQYWLGRIADLQMRFDLLPPQKVRLDRLRNELSACIAREQQPDATMARRAA
;
A
#
# COMPACT_ATOMS: atom_id res chain seq x y z
N MET A 1 -8.77 17.49 -54.57
CA MET A 1 -8.33 16.14 -54.16
C MET A 1 -7.61 16.25 -52.82
N LYS A 2 -8.01 15.40 -51.86
CA LYS A 2 -7.39 15.15 -50.54
C LYS A 2 -5.90 14.82 -50.69
N ILE A 3 -5.04 15.22 -49.73
CA ILE A 3 -4.42 14.30 -48.74
C ILE A 3 -4.06 15.11 -47.47
N ALA A 4 -4.64 14.73 -46.34
CA ALA A 4 -4.29 15.22 -45.01
C ALA A 4 -3.09 14.42 -44.47
N SER A 5 -2.04 15.10 -44.02
CA SER A 5 -0.94 14.47 -43.29
C SER A 5 -1.15 14.71 -41.80
N GLY A 6 -1.86 13.78 -41.17
CA GLY A 6 -2.07 13.75 -39.72
C GLY A 6 -0.77 13.39 -39.01
N ARG A 7 -0.16 14.36 -38.34
CA ARG A 7 0.88 14.10 -37.34
C ARG A 7 0.21 13.57 -36.08
N HIS A 8 0.26 12.27 -35.88
CA HIS A 8 -0.07 11.61 -34.62
C HIS A 8 0.93 12.06 -33.53
N SER A 9 0.62 13.14 -32.83
CA SER A 9 1.19 13.41 -31.51
C SER A 9 0.52 12.47 -30.51
N ILE A 10 1.18 11.35 -30.23
CA ILE A 10 0.85 10.49 -29.09
C ILE A 10 1.26 11.26 -27.83
N LEU A 11 0.40 12.20 -27.40
CA LEU A 11 0.46 12.73 -26.06
C LEU A 11 -0.01 11.62 -25.12
N THR A 12 0.95 10.83 -24.66
CA THR A 12 0.79 9.94 -23.52
C THR A 12 0.39 10.81 -22.33
N ARG A 13 -0.94 10.94 -22.14
CA ARG A 13 -1.55 11.51 -20.94
C ARG A 13 -1.21 10.58 -19.79
N ARG A 14 -0.01 10.73 -19.22
CA ARG A 14 0.28 10.24 -17.87
C ARG A 14 -0.70 10.95 -16.95
N GLN A 15 -1.80 10.28 -16.66
CA GLN A 15 -2.63 10.56 -15.50
C GLN A 15 -1.75 10.28 -14.28
N THR A 16 -0.94 11.26 -13.88
CA THR A 16 -0.51 11.35 -12.49
C THR A 16 -1.80 11.50 -11.69
N MET A 17 -2.24 10.42 -11.05
CA MET A 17 -3.20 10.49 -9.96
C MET A 17 -2.56 11.39 -8.90
N HIS A 18 -2.81 12.69 -9.01
CA HIS A 18 -2.69 13.58 -7.88
C HIS A 18 -3.75 13.12 -6.89
N ASN A 19 -3.35 12.24 -6.00
CA ASN A 19 -4.01 12.03 -4.73
C ASN A 19 -3.96 13.40 -4.03
N ARG A 20 -4.92 14.27 -4.36
CA ARG A 20 -5.11 15.55 -3.71
C ARG A 20 -5.55 15.20 -2.29
N VAL A 21 -4.56 15.06 -1.41
CA VAL A 21 -4.78 14.98 0.02
C VAL A 21 -5.56 16.25 0.37
N HIS A 22 -6.84 16.08 0.69
CA HIS A 22 -7.70 17.17 1.11
C HIS A 22 -7.29 17.50 2.55
N ILE A 23 -6.19 18.25 2.68
CA ILE A 23 -5.65 18.68 3.97
C ILE A 23 -6.51 19.86 4.41
N ASP A 24 -7.35 19.63 5.41
CA ASP A 24 -8.19 20.64 6.05
C ASP A 24 -7.35 21.86 6.47
N GLU A 25 -7.81 23.05 6.09
CA GLU A 25 -7.11 24.34 6.27
C GLU A 25 -6.93 24.75 7.75
N LYS A 26 -7.46 23.97 8.68
CA LYS A 26 -7.33 24.20 10.13
C LYS A 26 -6.10 23.54 10.75
N THR A 27 -5.39 22.67 10.03
CA THR A 27 -4.15 22.05 10.54
C THR A 27 -2.99 23.06 10.54
N PRO A 28 -2.21 23.22 11.62
CA PRO A 28 -1.10 24.17 11.63
C PRO A 28 -0.08 23.82 10.54
N LYS A 29 0.47 24.84 9.84
CA LYS A 29 1.32 24.67 8.65
C LYS A 29 2.46 23.66 8.84
N VAL A 30 3.05 23.57 10.04
CA VAL A 30 4.14 22.64 10.36
C VAL A 30 3.69 21.17 10.27
N TYR A 31 2.49 20.85 10.76
CA TYR A 31 1.91 19.50 10.68
C TYR A 31 1.62 19.07 9.24
N ARG A 32 1.32 20.03 8.34
CA ARG A 32 1.08 19.73 6.92
C ARG A 32 2.33 19.22 6.22
N HIS A 33 3.50 19.77 6.53
CA HIS A 33 4.75 19.38 5.86
C HIS A 33 5.22 17.97 6.26
N ALA A 34 5.15 17.64 7.55
CA ALA A 34 5.53 16.30 8.03
C ALA A 34 4.56 15.21 7.52
N ALA A 35 3.25 15.49 7.54
CA ALA A 35 2.25 14.56 7.02
C ALA A 35 2.35 14.38 5.49
N CYS A 36 2.61 15.45 4.73
CA CYS A 36 2.85 15.36 3.30
C CYS A 36 4.08 14.50 2.97
N ALA A 37 5.13 14.53 3.81
CA ALA A 37 6.33 13.73 3.60
C ALA A 37 6.08 12.21 3.83
N ALA A 38 5.08 11.85 4.63
CA ALA A 38 4.72 10.45 4.88
C ALA A 38 3.93 9.81 3.73
N GLU A 39 3.21 10.62 2.92
CA GLU A 39 2.31 10.11 1.87
C GLU A 39 2.97 9.19 0.83
N PRO A 40 4.13 9.53 0.25
CA PRO A 40 4.79 8.64 -0.71
C PRO A 40 5.13 7.28 -0.09
N ALA A 41 5.53 7.27 1.17
CA ALA A 41 5.88 6.04 1.88
C ALA A 41 4.62 5.21 2.23
N ILE A 42 3.52 5.84 2.62
CA ILE A 42 2.23 5.15 2.82
C ILE A 42 1.73 4.55 1.49
N ALA A 43 1.76 5.32 0.40
CA ALA A 43 1.33 4.86 -0.92
C ALA A 43 2.20 3.69 -1.44
N HIS A 44 3.50 3.74 -1.15
CA HIS A 44 4.40 2.62 -1.44
C HIS A 44 4.00 1.36 -0.65
N LEU A 45 3.79 1.49 0.67
CA LEU A 45 3.35 0.39 1.53
C LEU A 45 2.04 -0.22 1.06
N GLU A 46 1.04 0.59 0.70
CA GLU A 46 -0.23 0.10 0.15
C GLU A 46 -0.02 -0.76 -1.10
N ARG A 47 0.87 -0.33 -2.01
CA ARG A 47 1.13 -1.07 -3.25
C ARG A 47 1.80 -2.41 -2.97
N VAL A 48 2.89 -2.42 -2.20
CA VAL A 48 3.69 -3.64 -1.98
C VAL A 48 2.95 -4.65 -1.12
N ILE A 49 2.23 -4.21 -0.08
CA ILE A 49 1.45 -5.09 0.81
C ILE A 49 0.27 -5.70 0.05
N ARG A 50 -0.46 -4.92 -0.75
CA ARG A 50 -1.57 -5.47 -1.55
C ARG A 50 -1.08 -6.44 -2.60
N HIS A 51 0.08 -6.18 -3.21
CA HIS A 51 0.68 -7.13 -4.13
C HIS A 51 1.05 -8.43 -3.42
N TYR A 52 1.74 -8.33 -2.27
CA TYR A 52 2.11 -9.45 -1.42
C TYR A 52 0.92 -10.31 -1.00
N VAL A 53 -0.16 -9.69 -0.54
CA VAL A 53 -1.39 -10.39 -0.13
C VAL A 53 -2.06 -11.07 -1.33
N LYS A 54 -2.00 -10.47 -2.53
CA LYS A 54 -2.59 -11.04 -3.75
C LYS A 54 -1.75 -12.17 -4.37
N SER A 55 -0.43 -12.08 -4.32
CA SER A 55 0.47 -13.05 -4.96
C SER A 55 0.61 -14.36 -4.17
N GLY A 56 -0.04 -14.49 -3.02
CA GLY A 56 -0.06 -15.75 -2.26
C GLY A 56 1.33 -16.19 -1.80
N ARG A 57 2.26 -15.24 -1.63
CA ARG A 57 3.62 -15.41 -1.12
C ARG A 57 4.60 -16.31 -1.88
N HIS A 58 4.13 -17.10 -2.84
CA HIS A 58 4.94 -18.15 -3.48
C HIS A 58 6.28 -17.66 -4.07
N ASP A 59 6.34 -16.39 -4.47
CA ASP A 59 7.53 -15.80 -5.11
C ASP A 59 8.23 -14.74 -4.26
N THR A 60 7.88 -14.58 -2.97
CA THR A 60 8.47 -13.51 -2.15
C THR A 60 9.76 -13.98 -1.47
N PRO A 61 10.90 -13.30 -1.70
CA PRO A 61 12.14 -13.63 -1.02
C PRO A 61 12.00 -13.56 0.51
N ALA A 62 12.75 -14.42 1.21
CA ALA A 62 12.71 -14.61 2.67
C ALA A 62 12.75 -13.35 3.56
N PRO A 63 13.34 -12.18 3.19
CA PRO A 63 13.24 -11.00 4.05
C PRO A 63 11.87 -10.30 4.01
N PHE A 64 11.02 -10.54 3.01
CA PHE A 64 9.79 -9.76 2.78
C PHE A 64 8.53 -10.43 3.34
N THR A 65 8.60 -10.92 4.57
CA THR A 65 7.47 -11.54 5.28
C THR A 65 6.42 -10.54 5.73
N ALA A 66 5.25 -11.01 6.15
CA ALA A 66 4.22 -10.16 6.73
C ALA A 66 4.73 -9.44 8.00
N GLN A 67 5.57 -10.11 8.79
CA GLN A 67 6.23 -9.54 9.97
C GLN A 67 7.09 -8.33 9.60
N TYR A 68 7.85 -8.44 8.50
CA TYR A 68 8.69 -7.34 8.00
C TYR A 68 7.84 -6.12 7.63
N TRP A 69 6.74 -6.32 6.90
CA TRP A 69 5.85 -5.21 6.51
C TRP A 69 5.14 -4.57 7.70
N LEU A 70 4.78 -5.34 8.73
CA LEU A 70 4.26 -4.81 9.99
C LEU A 70 5.28 -3.91 10.69
N GLY A 71 6.55 -4.32 10.72
CA GLY A 71 7.64 -3.48 11.25
C GLY A 71 7.76 -2.16 10.49
N ARG A 72 7.68 -2.19 9.16
CA ARG A 72 7.72 -0.97 8.32
C ARG A 72 6.55 -0.01 8.57
N ILE A 73 5.36 -0.53 8.88
CA ILE A 73 4.22 0.30 9.28
C ILE A 73 4.50 0.97 10.63
N ALA A 74 4.99 0.22 11.62
CA ALA A 74 5.31 0.74 12.95
C ALA A 74 6.40 1.83 12.89
N ASP A 75 7.47 1.59 12.12
CA ASP A 75 8.54 2.57 11.87
C ASP A 75 7.97 3.88 11.31
N LEU A 76 7.04 3.79 10.36
CA LEU A 76 6.45 4.96 9.73
C LEU A 76 5.53 5.73 10.70
N GLN A 77 4.76 5.02 11.53
CA GLN A 77 3.94 5.62 12.58
C GLN A 77 4.77 6.32 13.66
N MET A 78 5.97 5.80 13.97
CA MET A 78 6.88 6.39 14.95
C MET A 78 7.63 7.61 14.41
N ARG A 79 8.03 7.56 13.12
CA ARG A 79 8.90 8.59 12.51
C ARG A 79 8.16 9.82 12.01
N PHE A 80 6.87 9.71 11.75
CA PHE A 80 6.07 10.78 11.16
C PHE A 80 4.89 11.13 12.04
N ASP A 81 4.61 12.43 12.12
CA ASP A 81 3.39 12.92 12.76
C ASP A 81 2.21 12.81 11.80
N LEU A 82 1.58 11.63 11.81
CA LEU A 82 0.58 11.24 10.83
C LEU A 82 -0.79 11.88 11.10
N LEU A 83 -1.45 12.31 10.03
CA LEU A 83 -2.84 12.77 10.09
C LEU A 83 -3.81 11.59 10.33
N PRO A 84 -5.00 11.84 10.90
CA PRO A 84 -5.98 10.79 11.14
C PRO A 84 -6.30 9.91 9.90
N PRO A 85 -6.48 10.47 8.68
CA PRO A 85 -6.71 9.65 7.49
C PRO A 85 -5.54 8.71 7.15
N GLN A 86 -4.30 9.13 7.43
CA GLN A 86 -3.10 8.33 7.19
C GLN A 86 -3.02 7.16 8.16
N LYS A 87 -3.32 7.40 9.44
CA LYS A 87 -3.39 6.35 10.47
C LYS A 87 -4.42 5.28 10.10
N VAL A 88 -5.61 5.68 9.65
CA VAL A 88 -6.66 4.75 9.19
C VAL A 88 -6.18 3.87 8.02
N ARG A 89 -5.44 4.45 7.07
CA ARG A 89 -4.88 3.68 5.94
C ARG A 89 -3.87 2.64 6.41
N LEU A 90 -2.98 3.01 7.32
CA LEU A 90 -2.00 2.10 7.89
C LEU A 90 -2.64 0.99 8.74
N ASP A 91 -3.68 1.30 9.51
CA ASP A 91 -4.40 0.30 10.29
C ASP A 91 -5.12 -0.73 9.39
N ARG A 92 -5.66 -0.30 8.25
CA ARG A 92 -6.21 -1.23 7.25
C ARG A 92 -5.15 -2.19 6.72
N LEU A 93 -3.95 -1.69 6.38
CA LEU A 93 -2.84 -2.53 5.92
C LEU A 93 -2.38 -3.50 7.02
N ARG A 94 -2.34 -3.05 8.28
CA ARG A 94 -2.04 -3.90 9.42
C ARG A 94 -3.05 -5.04 9.54
N ASN A 95 -4.34 -4.75 9.39
CA ASN A 95 -5.39 -5.77 9.45
C ASN A 95 -5.29 -6.77 8.29
N GLU A 96 -4.99 -6.31 7.07
CA GLU A 96 -4.76 -7.18 5.91
C GLU A 96 -3.57 -8.15 6.16
N LEU A 97 -2.47 -7.64 6.73
CA LEU A 97 -1.30 -8.44 7.08
C LEU A 97 -1.57 -9.43 8.21
N SER A 98 -2.27 -9.01 9.27
CA SER A 98 -2.67 -9.90 10.38
C SER A 98 -3.58 -11.02 9.90
N ALA A 99 -4.54 -10.72 9.00
CA ALA A 99 -5.39 -11.73 8.39
C ALA A 99 -4.60 -12.70 7.52
N CYS A 100 -3.57 -12.21 6.79
CA CYS A 100 -2.65 -13.06 6.04
C CYS A 100 -1.93 -14.04 6.98
N ILE A 101 -1.34 -13.54 8.06
CA ILE A 101 -0.64 -14.35 9.08
C ILE A 101 -1.59 -15.40 9.70
N ALA A 102 -2.82 -15.03 10.02
CA ALA A 102 -3.80 -15.96 10.58
C ALA A 102 -4.15 -17.10 9.62
N ARG A 103 -4.28 -16.81 8.32
CA ARG A 103 -4.51 -17.84 7.28
C ARG A 103 -3.35 -18.81 7.14
N GLU A 104 -2.12 -18.37 7.40
CA GLU A 104 -0.93 -19.23 7.34
C GLU A 104 -0.81 -20.17 8.56
N GLN A 105 -1.28 -19.72 9.71
CA GLN A 105 -1.25 -20.49 10.95
C GLN A 105 -2.40 -21.50 11.05
N GLN A 106 -3.40 -21.44 10.17
CA GLN A 106 -4.40 -22.50 10.04
C GLN A 106 -3.84 -23.58 9.11
N PRO A 107 -3.35 -24.73 9.64
CA PRO A 107 -3.09 -25.88 8.78
C PRO A 107 -4.43 -26.28 8.16
N ASP A 108 -4.40 -26.48 6.85
CA ASP A 108 -5.52 -26.97 6.07
C ASP A 108 -6.02 -28.28 6.70
N ALA A 109 -7.11 -28.21 7.47
CA ALA A 109 -7.72 -29.36 8.16
C ALA A 109 -8.14 -30.47 7.18
N THR A 110 -8.11 -30.18 5.88
CA THR A 110 -8.34 -31.11 4.78
C THR A 110 -7.28 -32.23 4.71
N MET A 111 -6.03 -32.03 5.17
CA MET A 111 -5.03 -33.11 5.16
C MET A 111 -5.19 -34.12 6.30
N ALA A 112 -5.82 -33.76 7.42
CA ALA A 112 -6.01 -34.68 8.55
C ALA A 112 -7.06 -35.78 8.27
N ARG A 113 -7.91 -35.61 7.25
CA ARG A 113 -8.97 -36.56 6.89
C ARG A 113 -8.56 -37.68 5.93
N ARG A 114 -7.37 -37.60 5.32
CA ARG A 114 -6.86 -38.65 4.41
C ARG A 114 -5.95 -39.67 5.09
N ALA A 115 -5.69 -39.52 6.38
CA ALA A 115 -4.82 -40.40 7.17
C ALA A 115 -5.59 -41.23 8.22
N ALA A 116 -6.93 -41.29 8.14
CA ALA A 116 -7.79 -42.10 8.99
C ALA A 116 -8.46 -43.22 8.20
#